data_AF-A0A0Q1A4E6-F1
#
_entry.id   AF-A0A0Q1A4E6-F1
#
_cell.length_a   1.000
_cell.length_b   1.000
_cell.length_c   1.000
_cell.angle_alpha   90.00
_cell.angle_beta   90.00
_cell.angle_gamma   90.00
#
_symmetry.space_group_name_H-M   'P 1'
#
loop_
_entity.id
_entity.type
_entity.pdbx_description
1 polymer ?
#
loop_
_entity_poly.entity_id
_entity_poly.type
_entity_poly.pdbx_seq_one_letter_code
_entity_poly.pdbx_strand_id
1 'polypeptide(L)'
;NSPVAVMTCGSHLDEKGICDAGAAICGSCKTENLGLEKVIANIISNPNIRFIMLCGTEVKGHLAGQTMDALHKNGVKDGRVVGAEGAIPFIENLADDAIKRFQEQTELVNIMEAEDMGAIKAKIDELKGKDPGAFAADPMVVEVKEAEGGIEVAAAGVNPQFLEIEKRLDKIESQIEFTDAEIAQRVGRKIGRDIGILYGLVAGLTVFVMLLVLLPKLNVIM
;
A
#
# COMPACT_ATOMS: atom_id res chain seq x y z
N ASN A 1 -14.61 5.70 -18.80
CA ASN A 1 -15.70 5.15 -17.97
C ASN A 1 -15.39 3.70 -17.66
N SER A 2 -14.44 3.45 -16.77
CA SER A 2 -14.19 2.10 -16.26
C SER A 2 -15.01 1.89 -14.97
N PRO A 3 -15.50 0.66 -14.70
CA PRO A 3 -16.23 0.37 -13.48
C PRO A 3 -15.34 -0.03 -12.29
N VAL A 4 -14.01 -0.14 -12.46
CA VAL A 4 -13.12 -0.71 -11.45
C VAL A 4 -12.26 0.36 -10.79
N ALA A 5 -12.36 0.50 -9.47
CA ALA A 5 -11.37 1.19 -8.64
C ALA A 5 -10.44 0.16 -7.99
N VAL A 6 -9.16 0.51 -7.83
CA VAL A 6 -8.15 -0.39 -7.25
C VAL A 6 -7.48 0.27 -6.06
N MET A 7 -7.46 -0.42 -4.92
CA MET A 7 -6.77 -0.03 -3.71
C MET A 7 -5.61 -0.99 -3.46
N THR A 8 -4.36 -0.52 -3.56
CA THR A 8 -3.15 -1.36 -3.45
C THR A 8 -2.63 -1.53 -2.02
N CYS A 9 -3.41 -1.08 -1.04
CA CYS A 9 -3.12 -1.16 0.39
C CYS A 9 -1.70 -0.68 0.73
N GLY A 10 -0.89 -1.53 1.36
CA GLY A 10 0.50 -1.22 1.74
C GLY A 10 1.52 -1.28 0.60
N SER A 11 1.15 -1.86 -0.56
CA SER A 11 2.09 -2.10 -1.65
C SER A 11 2.25 -0.90 -2.57
N HIS A 12 3.49 -0.69 -3.00
CA HIS A 12 3.87 0.28 -4.03
C HIS A 12 3.93 -0.42 -5.40
N LEU A 13 2.77 -0.54 -6.06
CA LEU A 13 2.63 -1.18 -7.38
C LEU A 13 2.67 -0.15 -8.52
N ASP A 14 2.76 -0.62 -9.76
CA ASP A 14 2.69 0.22 -10.96
C ASP A 14 1.24 0.73 -11.18
N GLU A 15 0.86 1.79 -10.45
CA GLU A 15 -0.47 2.41 -10.51
C GLU A 15 -0.83 2.84 -11.93
N LYS A 16 0.14 3.35 -12.69
CA LYS A 16 -0.08 3.71 -14.09
C LYS A 16 -0.40 2.47 -14.92
N GLY A 17 0.36 1.39 -14.76
CA GLY A 17 0.08 0.12 -15.43
C GLY A 17 -1.26 -0.51 -15.06
N ILE A 18 -1.75 -0.27 -13.83
CA ILE A 18 -3.10 -0.68 -13.38
C ILE A 18 -4.19 0.16 -14.06
N CYS A 19 -4.02 1.49 -14.10
CA CYS A 19 -4.93 2.38 -14.82
C CYS A 19 -4.95 2.09 -16.33
N ASP A 20 -3.79 1.84 -16.94
CA ASP A 20 -3.66 1.48 -18.36
C ASP A 20 -4.32 0.13 -18.68
N ALA A 21 -4.41 -0.79 -17.71
CA ALA A 21 -5.20 -2.03 -17.84
C ALA A 21 -6.72 -1.80 -17.78
N GLY A 22 -7.13 -0.58 -17.47
CA GLY A 22 -8.51 -0.13 -17.48
C GLY A 22 -9.13 -0.04 -16.10
N ALA A 23 -8.37 0.21 -15.03
CA ALA A 23 -8.94 0.76 -13.81
C ALA A 23 -9.33 2.24 -14.01
N ALA A 24 -10.41 2.70 -13.37
CA ALA A 24 -10.83 4.09 -13.37
C ALA A 24 -9.94 4.97 -12.50
N ILE A 25 -9.51 4.41 -11.37
CA ILE A 25 -8.62 5.03 -10.39
C ILE A 25 -7.85 3.91 -9.68
N CYS A 26 -6.58 4.17 -9.39
CA CYS A 26 -5.73 3.28 -8.63
C CYS A 26 -4.92 4.11 -7.64
N GLY A 27 -4.71 3.58 -6.43
CA GLY A 27 -3.81 4.19 -5.46
C GLY A 27 -3.60 3.33 -4.22
N SER A 28 -2.52 3.60 -3.50
CA SER A 28 -2.29 3.04 -2.17
C SER A 28 -3.20 3.69 -1.12
N CYS A 29 -3.61 2.92 -0.12
CA CYS A 29 -4.34 3.40 1.05
C CYS A 29 -3.78 2.71 2.29
N LYS A 30 -3.17 3.50 3.18
CA LYS A 30 -2.41 2.97 4.32
C LYS A 30 -3.14 3.08 5.65
N THR A 31 -4.04 4.05 5.79
CA THR A 31 -4.76 4.31 7.04
C THR A 31 -6.20 3.87 6.93
N GLU A 32 -6.72 3.33 8.03
CA GLU A 32 -8.04 2.73 8.23
C GLU A 32 -9.14 3.76 8.58
N ASN A 33 -8.82 5.05 8.43
CA ASN A 33 -9.68 6.19 8.74
C ASN A 33 -9.71 7.18 7.56
N LEU A 34 -9.03 8.32 7.63
CA LEU A 34 -8.97 9.39 6.62
C LEU A 34 -8.60 8.86 5.22
N GLY A 35 -7.73 7.85 5.14
CA GLY A 35 -7.39 7.17 3.90
C GLY A 35 -8.63 6.54 3.24
N LEU A 36 -9.39 5.76 4.01
CA LEU A 36 -10.65 5.15 3.54
C LEU A 36 -11.70 6.21 3.21
N GLU A 37 -11.80 7.28 3.99
CA GLU A 37 -12.73 8.38 3.72
C GLU A 37 -12.48 9.02 2.35
N LYS A 38 -11.20 9.30 2.03
CA LYS A 38 -10.79 9.83 0.72
C LYS A 38 -11.08 8.84 -0.41
N VAL A 39 -10.85 7.55 -0.19
CA VAL A 39 -11.17 6.51 -1.18
C VAL A 39 -12.67 6.47 -1.46
N ILE A 40 -13.49 6.41 -0.41
CA ILE A 40 -14.95 6.33 -0.53
C ILE A 40 -15.51 7.59 -1.20
N ALA A 41 -15.10 8.79 -0.78
CA ALA A 41 -15.56 10.06 -1.36
C ALA A 41 -15.27 10.16 -2.87
N ASN A 42 -14.09 9.71 -3.30
CA ASN A 42 -13.73 9.69 -4.72
C ASN A 42 -14.53 8.63 -5.52
N ILE A 43 -14.93 7.52 -4.89
CA ILE A 43 -15.72 6.48 -5.56
C ILE A 43 -17.18 6.92 -5.74
N ILE A 44 -17.83 7.43 -4.69
CA ILE A 44 -19.25 7.80 -4.73
C ILE A 44 -19.52 9.05 -5.59
N SER A 45 -18.48 9.86 -5.85
CA SER A 45 -18.54 10.97 -6.80
C SER A 45 -18.47 10.53 -8.27
N ASN A 46 -18.24 9.25 -8.55
CA ASN A 46 -18.28 8.69 -9.89
C ASN A 46 -19.20 7.46 -9.96
N PRO A 47 -20.47 7.63 -10.40
CA PRO A 47 -21.44 6.53 -10.50
C PRO A 47 -21.03 5.40 -11.44
N ASN A 48 -20.04 5.62 -12.31
CA ASN A 48 -19.53 4.55 -13.18
C ASN A 48 -18.73 3.51 -12.41
N ILE A 49 -18.14 3.85 -11.25
CA ILE A 49 -17.35 2.90 -10.46
C ILE A 49 -18.30 1.97 -9.71
N ARG A 50 -18.26 0.68 -10.08
CA ARG A 50 -19.14 -0.39 -9.57
C ARG A 50 -18.39 -1.47 -8.81
N PHE A 51 -17.06 -1.49 -8.89
CA PHE A 51 -16.21 -2.43 -8.19
C PHE A 51 -15.09 -1.69 -7.48
N ILE A 52 -14.80 -2.07 -6.25
CA ILE A 52 -13.56 -1.73 -5.55
C ILE A 52 -12.77 -3.02 -5.33
N MET A 53 -11.59 -3.09 -5.94
CA MET A 53 -10.68 -4.23 -5.81
C MET A 53 -9.58 -3.92 -4.80
N LEU A 54 -9.43 -4.77 -3.79
CA LEU A 54 -8.33 -4.71 -2.83
C LEU A 54 -7.20 -5.65 -3.27
N CYS A 55 -6.00 -5.11 -3.42
CA CYS A 55 -4.79 -5.88 -3.72
C CYS A 55 -3.59 -5.34 -2.94
N GLY A 56 -2.43 -5.96 -3.12
CA GLY A 56 -1.24 -5.64 -2.35
C GLY A 56 -1.22 -6.25 -0.96
N THR A 57 -0.16 -5.96 -0.23
CA THR A 57 0.09 -6.40 1.15
C THR A 57 -0.70 -5.55 2.14
N GLU A 58 -1.10 -6.17 3.24
CA GLU A 58 -1.82 -5.46 4.30
C GLU A 58 -0.88 -4.55 5.10
N VAL A 59 -1.40 -3.42 5.59
CA VAL A 59 -0.64 -2.52 6.46
C VAL A 59 -0.75 -3.00 7.90
N LYS A 60 0.37 -3.42 8.50
CA LYS A 60 0.38 -3.86 9.91
C LYS A 60 -0.07 -2.73 10.83
N GLY A 61 -0.86 -3.08 11.85
CA GLY A 61 -1.43 -2.13 12.81
C GLY A 61 -2.68 -1.43 12.27
N HIS A 62 -2.58 -0.77 11.11
CA HIS A 62 -3.72 -0.07 10.50
C HIS A 62 -4.77 -1.03 9.94
N LEU A 63 -4.35 -2.09 9.25
CA LEU A 63 -5.22 -3.09 8.60
C LEU A 63 -6.28 -2.41 7.70
N ALA A 64 -5.83 -1.53 6.81
CA ALA A 64 -6.70 -0.71 5.98
C ALA A 64 -7.56 -1.55 5.01
N GLY A 65 -7.01 -2.62 4.45
CA GLY A 65 -7.74 -3.53 3.56
C GLY A 65 -8.86 -4.28 4.31
N GLN A 66 -8.53 -4.88 5.45
CA GLN A 66 -9.50 -5.52 6.35
C GLN A 66 -10.59 -4.54 6.82
N THR A 67 -10.20 -3.32 7.18
CA THR A 67 -11.16 -2.30 7.63
C THR A 67 -12.09 -1.86 6.51
N MET A 68 -11.60 -1.74 5.27
CA MET A 68 -12.45 -1.46 4.10
C MET A 68 -13.46 -2.58 3.84
N ASP A 69 -13.04 -3.84 3.95
CA ASP A 69 -13.93 -5.00 3.82
C ASP A 69 -15.00 -5.03 4.91
N ALA A 70 -14.63 -4.75 6.16
CA ALA A 70 -15.56 -4.64 7.28
C ALA A 70 -16.54 -3.47 7.13
N LEU A 71 -16.06 -2.32 6.66
CA LEU A 71 -16.87 -1.12 6.39
C LEU A 71 -17.91 -1.40 5.30
N HIS A 72 -17.49 -2.03 4.20
CA HIS A 72 -18.41 -2.38 3.11
C HIS A 72 -19.50 -3.35 3.58
N LYS A 73 -19.16 -4.36 4.38
CA LYS A 73 -20.11 -5.38 4.85
C LYS A 73 -21.03 -4.90 5.97
N ASN A 74 -20.49 -4.20 6.97
CA ASN A 74 -21.16 -3.97 8.24
C ASN A 74 -21.45 -2.48 8.52
N GLY A 75 -20.83 -1.57 7.76
CA GLY A 75 -20.93 -0.14 7.98
C GLY A 75 -20.24 0.31 9.28
N VAL A 76 -20.75 1.40 9.83
CA VAL A 76 -20.23 2.04 11.05
C VAL A 76 -21.27 2.06 12.15
N LYS A 77 -20.80 2.10 13.39
CA LYS A 77 -21.61 2.32 14.60
C LYS A 77 -20.87 3.31 15.49
N ASP A 78 -21.52 4.42 15.82
CA ASP A 78 -20.93 5.51 16.63
C ASP A 78 -19.58 5.99 16.04
N GLY A 79 -19.51 6.10 14.71
CA GLY A 79 -18.31 6.47 13.95
C GLY A 79 -17.28 5.34 13.77
N ARG A 80 -17.35 4.24 14.54
CA ARG A 80 -16.41 3.12 14.43
C ARG A 80 -16.87 2.09 13.40
N VAL A 81 -15.96 1.60 12.57
CA VAL A 81 -16.23 0.50 11.62
C VAL A 81 -16.51 -0.79 12.37
N VAL A 82 -17.64 -1.42 12.06
CA VAL A 82 -18.09 -2.64 12.74
C VAL A 82 -17.32 -3.86 12.21
N GLY A 83 -16.57 -4.52 13.10
CA GLY A 83 -15.76 -5.70 12.74
C GLY A 83 -14.37 -5.37 12.22
N ALA A 84 -13.95 -4.11 12.25
CA ALA A 84 -12.58 -3.71 11.92
C ALA A 84 -11.61 -4.06 13.05
N GLU A 85 -10.45 -4.60 12.67
CA GLU A 85 -9.35 -4.98 13.57
C GLU A 85 -8.23 -3.94 13.62
N GLY A 86 -8.30 -2.90 12.77
CA GLY A 86 -7.38 -1.78 12.75
C GLY A 86 -7.30 -1.05 14.10
N ALA A 87 -6.21 -0.32 14.33
CA ALA A 87 -5.95 0.38 15.58
C ALA A 87 -6.97 1.51 15.86
N ILE A 88 -7.29 2.32 14.84
CA ILE A 88 -8.17 3.50 14.92
C ILE A 88 -9.17 3.51 13.75
N PRO A 89 -10.10 2.54 13.67
CA PRO A 89 -11.00 2.39 12.53
C PRO A 89 -12.25 3.26 12.69
N PHE A 90 -12.05 4.58 12.71
CA PHE A 90 -13.11 5.59 12.84
C PHE A 90 -13.28 6.39 11.55
N ILE A 91 -14.53 6.60 11.18
CA ILE A 91 -14.98 7.41 10.05
C ILE A 91 -15.75 8.60 10.65
N GLU A 92 -15.21 9.80 10.50
CA GLU A 92 -15.71 11.01 11.14
C GLU A 92 -16.20 12.04 10.11
N ASN A 93 -15.65 12.02 8.90
CA ASN A 93 -15.95 12.99 7.84
C ASN A 93 -17.05 12.52 6.88
N LEU A 94 -17.39 11.23 6.88
CA LEU A 94 -18.47 10.69 6.03
C LEU A 94 -19.73 10.46 6.84
N ALA A 95 -20.84 11.00 6.35
CA ALA A 95 -22.16 10.72 6.89
C ALA A 95 -22.65 9.31 6.50
N ASP A 96 -23.62 8.79 7.27
CA ASP A 96 -24.17 7.44 7.08
C ASP A 96 -24.75 7.20 5.68
N ASP A 97 -25.29 8.25 5.05
CA ASP A 97 -25.82 8.20 3.69
C ASP A 97 -24.73 7.99 2.62
N ALA A 98 -23.56 8.61 2.80
CA ALA A 98 -22.40 8.39 1.95
C ALA A 98 -21.85 6.96 2.08
N ILE A 99 -21.83 6.42 3.30
CA ILE A 99 -21.41 5.03 3.54
C ILE A 99 -22.40 4.05 2.91
N LYS A 100 -23.71 4.25 3.09
CA LYS A 100 -24.74 3.43 2.42
C LYS A 100 -24.65 3.53 0.91
N ARG A 101 -24.46 4.74 0.38
CA ARG A 101 -24.25 4.96 -1.06
C ARG A 101 -23.06 4.14 -1.56
N PHE A 102 -21.95 4.12 -0.84
CA PHE A 102 -20.78 3.31 -1.19
C PHE A 102 -21.07 1.81 -1.20
N GLN A 103 -21.74 1.31 -0.15
CA GLN A 103 -22.14 -0.09 -0.01
C GLN A 103 -23.07 -0.57 -1.15
N GLU A 104 -24.03 0.27 -1.55
CA GLU A 104 -24.98 -0.05 -2.62
C GLU A 104 -24.39 0.15 -4.03
N GLN A 105 -23.52 1.15 -4.20
CA GLN A 105 -22.93 1.47 -5.50
C GLN A 105 -21.92 0.42 -5.95
N THR A 106 -21.13 -0.12 -5.01
CA THR A 106 -19.96 -0.95 -5.31
C THR A 106 -20.06 -2.37 -4.78
N GLU A 107 -19.48 -3.32 -5.51
CA GLU A 107 -19.10 -4.63 -5.00
C GLU A 107 -17.61 -4.61 -4.63
N LEU A 108 -17.28 -5.10 -3.42
CA LEU A 108 -15.90 -5.21 -2.97
C LEU A 108 -15.32 -6.57 -3.34
N VAL A 109 -14.16 -6.55 -4.01
CA VAL A 109 -13.45 -7.74 -4.49
C VAL A 109 -12.07 -7.78 -3.85
N ASN A 110 -11.86 -8.71 -2.92
CA ASN A 110 -10.59 -8.84 -2.22
C ASN A 110 -9.73 -9.93 -2.88
N ILE A 111 -8.56 -9.55 -3.40
CA ILE A 111 -7.52 -10.46 -3.90
C ILE A 111 -6.20 -10.33 -3.14
N MET A 112 -6.21 -9.69 -1.97
CA MET A 112 -5.02 -9.58 -1.12
C MET A 112 -4.52 -10.98 -0.70
N GLU A 113 -3.21 -11.20 -0.55
CA GLU A 113 -2.10 -10.23 -0.68
C GLU A 113 -1.46 -10.22 -2.09
N ALA A 114 -2.25 -10.31 -3.17
CA ALA A 114 -1.70 -10.37 -4.52
C ALA A 114 -0.95 -9.08 -4.93
N GLU A 115 0.33 -9.21 -5.27
CA GLU A 115 1.17 -8.17 -5.88
C GLU A 115 1.52 -8.45 -7.35
N ASP A 116 1.17 -9.63 -7.86
CA ASP A 116 1.44 -10.00 -9.25
C ASP A 116 0.57 -9.20 -10.23
N MET A 117 1.23 -8.41 -11.09
CA MET A 117 0.55 -7.57 -12.07
C MET A 117 -0.24 -8.38 -13.10
N GLY A 118 0.15 -9.62 -13.40
CA GLY A 118 -0.62 -10.51 -14.28
C GLY A 118 -2.00 -10.84 -13.68
N ALA A 119 -2.02 -11.28 -12.43
CA ALA A 119 -3.23 -11.59 -11.68
C ALA A 119 -4.12 -10.35 -11.50
N ILE A 120 -3.53 -9.20 -11.13
CA ILE A 120 -4.26 -7.93 -10.96
C ILE A 120 -4.94 -7.52 -12.27
N LYS A 121 -4.22 -7.54 -13.39
CA LYS A 121 -4.76 -7.19 -14.71
C LYS A 121 -5.86 -8.14 -15.16
N ALA A 122 -5.65 -9.45 -14.99
CA ALA A 122 -6.66 -10.45 -15.31
C ALA A 122 -7.95 -10.23 -14.49
N LYS A 123 -7.82 -9.87 -13.21
CA LYS A 123 -8.98 -9.58 -12.36
C LYS A 123 -9.71 -8.31 -12.78
N ILE A 124 -8.99 -7.27 -13.16
CA ILE A 124 -9.58 -6.03 -13.71
C ILE A 124 -10.40 -6.33 -14.97
N ASP A 125 -9.87 -7.13 -15.89
CA ASP A 125 -10.59 -7.51 -17.11
C ASP A 125 -11.82 -8.38 -16.82
N GLU A 126 -11.75 -9.29 -15.84
CA GLU A 126 -12.92 -10.05 -15.36
C GLU A 126 -14.03 -9.13 -14.87
N LEU A 127 -13.69 -8.13 -14.04
CA LEU A 127 -14.65 -7.19 -13.47
C LEU A 127 -15.24 -6.24 -14.51
N LYS A 128 -14.44 -5.79 -15.49
CA LYS A 128 -14.93 -5.04 -16.65
C LYS A 128 -15.93 -5.85 -17.47
N GLY A 129 -15.72 -7.16 -17.61
CA GLY A 129 -16.67 -8.06 -18.28
C GLY A 129 -18.00 -8.21 -17.54
N LYS A 130 -18.05 -7.85 -16.25
CA LYS A 130 -19.23 -7.90 -15.39
C LYS A 130 -19.85 -6.52 -15.16
N ASP A 131 -19.47 -5.50 -15.93
CA ASP A 131 -19.94 -4.13 -15.76
C ASP A 131 -21.48 -4.03 -15.82
N PRO A 132 -22.16 -3.70 -14.70
CA PRO A 132 -23.62 -3.53 -14.69
C PRO A 132 -24.06 -2.17 -15.24
N GLY A 133 -23.14 -1.32 -15.69
CA GLY A 133 -23.37 0.07 -16.08
C GLY A 133 -23.31 1.02 -14.89
N ALA A 134 -23.54 2.31 -15.11
CA ALA A 134 -23.52 3.31 -14.05
C ALA A 134 -24.59 3.06 -12.98
N PHE A 135 -24.28 3.40 -11.73
CA PHE A 135 -25.25 3.37 -10.64
C PHE A 135 -26.36 4.38 -10.91
N ALA A 136 -27.60 4.01 -10.60
CA ALA A 136 -28.81 4.77 -10.95
C ALA A 136 -29.06 5.95 -9.98
N ALA A 137 -28.04 6.76 -9.74
CA ALA A 137 -28.14 8.00 -8.98
C ALA A 137 -26.99 8.94 -9.32
N ASP A 138 -27.22 10.24 -9.15
CA ASP A 138 -26.24 11.27 -9.47
C ASP A 138 -24.96 11.14 -8.63
N PRO A 139 -23.83 11.71 -9.11
CA PRO A 139 -22.60 11.86 -8.33
C PRO A 139 -22.86 12.44 -6.94
N MET A 140 -22.32 11.79 -5.91
CA MET A 140 -22.34 12.31 -4.54
C MET A 140 -20.97 12.89 -4.22
N VAL A 141 -20.90 14.20 -3.96
CA VAL A 141 -19.66 14.88 -3.59
C VAL A 141 -19.67 15.13 -2.09
N VAL A 142 -18.66 14.64 -1.39
CA VAL A 142 -18.47 14.82 0.05
C VAL A 142 -17.13 15.51 0.28
N GLU A 143 -17.14 16.57 1.08
CA GLU A 143 -15.91 17.23 1.52
C GLU A 143 -15.31 16.45 2.69
N VAL A 144 -14.22 15.75 2.43
CA VAL A 144 -13.41 15.15 3.47
C VAL A 144 -12.45 16.22 3.99
N LYS A 145 -12.68 16.71 5.20
CA LYS A 145 -11.79 17.68 5.81
C LYS A 145 -10.46 17.01 6.09
N GLU A 146 -9.38 17.60 5.60
CA GLU A 146 -8.06 17.24 6.10
C GLU A 146 -8.01 17.76 7.54
N ALA A 147 -7.89 16.85 8.50
CA ALA A 147 -7.37 17.24 9.80
C ALA A 147 -6.00 17.85 9.52
N GLU A 148 -5.84 19.16 9.76
CA GLU A 148 -4.50 19.73 9.96
C GLU A 148 -3.77 18.77 10.90
N GLY A 149 -2.64 18.22 10.44
CA GLY A 149 -2.03 17.02 11.01
C GLY A 149 -2.12 16.95 12.54
N GLY A 150 -2.81 15.92 13.03
CA GLY A 150 -3.00 15.66 14.45
C GLY A 150 -4.29 16.23 15.01
N ILE A 151 -5.40 15.53 14.77
CA ILE A 151 -6.57 15.57 15.65
C ILE A 151 -6.65 14.12 16.18
N GLU A 152 -5.96 13.84 17.29
CA GLU A 152 -6.60 13.67 18.60
C GLU A 152 -8.05 13.24 18.45
N VAL A 153 -8.24 11.93 18.45
CA VAL A 153 -9.54 11.28 18.57
C VAL A 153 -10.27 11.90 19.75
N ALA A 154 -11.22 12.78 19.46
CA ALA A 154 -12.22 13.23 20.40
C ALA A 154 -13.27 12.12 20.55
N ALA A 155 -12.84 10.95 21.06
CA ALA A 155 -13.73 9.96 21.63
C ALA A 155 -13.57 10.03 23.14
N ALA A 156 -14.68 10.37 23.78
CA ALA A 156 -14.89 10.41 25.22
C ALA A 156 -13.96 9.48 26.02
N GLY A 157 -13.03 10.07 26.79
CA GLY A 157 -12.40 9.41 27.93
C GLY A 157 -10.90 9.10 27.86
N VAL A 158 -10.13 9.68 26.93
CA VAL A 158 -8.68 9.43 26.90
C VAL A 158 -7.96 10.18 28.03
N ASN A 159 -7.49 9.42 29.01
CA ASN A 159 -6.60 9.91 30.06
C ASN A 159 -5.34 10.52 29.38
N PRO A 160 -4.90 11.75 29.74
CA PRO A 160 -3.74 12.42 29.12
C PRO A 160 -2.45 11.57 29.12
N GLN A 161 -2.37 10.56 29.99
CA GLN A 161 -1.29 9.59 30.03
C GLN A 161 -1.23 8.69 28.78
N PHE A 162 -2.34 8.43 28.09
CA PHE A 162 -2.40 7.56 26.92
C PHE A 162 -1.82 8.24 25.67
N LEU A 163 -2.13 9.52 25.47
CA LEU A 163 -1.56 10.34 24.40
C LEU A 163 -0.03 10.47 24.53
N GLU A 164 0.47 10.56 25.77
CA GLU A 164 1.91 10.58 26.02
C GLU A 164 2.57 9.23 25.72
N ILE A 165 1.86 8.12 25.95
CA ILE A 165 2.32 6.78 25.60
C ILE A 165 2.37 6.61 24.08
N GLU A 166 1.36 7.02 23.33
CA GLU A 166 1.36 6.97 21.86
C GLU A 166 2.51 7.77 21.25
N LYS A 167 2.70 9.03 21.67
CA LYS A 167 3.84 9.84 21.21
C LYS A 167 5.20 9.19 21.51
N ARG A 168 5.29 8.40 22.58
CA ARG A 168 6.50 7.63 22.90
C ARG A 168 6.62 6.39 22.01
N LEU A 169 5.52 5.71 21.67
CA LEU A 169 5.53 4.59 20.73
C LEU A 169 5.94 5.03 19.33
N ASP A 170 5.37 6.11 18.78
CA ASP A 170 5.74 6.64 17.46
C ASP A 170 7.24 6.98 17.38
N LYS A 171 7.76 7.58 18.47
CA LYS A 171 9.18 7.90 18.57
C LYS A 171 10.05 6.64 18.59
N ILE A 172 9.60 5.58 19.24
CA ILE A 172 10.30 4.28 19.26
C ILE A 172 10.28 3.65 17.88
N GLU A 173 9.14 3.68 17.19
CA GLU A 173 8.99 3.12 15.84
C GLU A 173 9.91 3.82 14.83
N SER A 174 9.93 5.15 14.83
CA SER A 174 10.86 5.93 14.00
C SER A 174 12.34 5.59 14.29
N GLN A 175 12.69 5.34 15.55
CA GLN A 175 14.04 4.90 15.92
C GLN A 175 14.35 3.48 15.44
N ILE A 176 13.37 2.58 15.46
CA ILE A 176 13.51 1.21 14.94
C ILE A 176 13.73 1.26 13.43
N GLU A 177 12.91 1.99 12.67
CA GLU A 177 13.10 2.14 11.22
C GLU A 177 14.48 2.69 10.87
N PHE A 178 14.92 3.74 11.58
CA PHE A 178 16.25 4.29 11.36
C PHE A 178 17.36 3.29 11.68
N THR A 179 17.19 2.51 12.75
CA THR A 179 18.15 1.47 13.15
C THR A 179 18.21 0.34 12.12
N ASP A 180 17.06 -0.12 11.63
CA ASP A 180 16.99 -1.16 10.59
C ASP A 180 17.62 -0.69 9.28
N ALA A 181 17.37 0.57 8.88
CA ALA A 181 18.01 1.17 7.72
C ALA A 181 19.55 1.25 7.89
N GLU A 182 20.03 1.63 9.08
CA GLU A 182 21.46 1.69 9.37
C GLU A 182 22.12 0.29 9.40
N ILE A 183 21.41 -0.70 9.97
CA ILE A 183 21.84 -2.11 9.96
C ILE A 183 21.93 -2.62 8.53
N ALA A 184 20.90 -2.40 7.71
CA ALA A 184 20.89 -2.81 6.31
C ALA A 184 22.05 -2.19 5.52
N GLN A 185 22.32 -0.90 5.71
CA GLN A 185 23.49 -0.24 5.10
C GLN A 185 24.83 -0.82 5.59
N ARG A 186 24.96 -1.10 6.89
CA ARG A 186 26.17 -1.71 7.46
C ARG A 186 26.41 -3.12 6.92
N VAL A 187 25.36 -3.94 6.86
CA VAL A 187 25.41 -5.30 6.30
C VAL A 187 25.76 -5.24 4.81
N GLY A 188 25.09 -4.39 4.03
CA GLY A 188 25.39 -4.20 2.61
C GLY A 188 26.84 -3.78 2.36
N ARG A 189 27.39 -2.86 3.16
CA ARG A 189 28.79 -2.43 3.05
C ARG A 189 29.77 -3.54 3.41
N LYS A 190 29.49 -4.34 4.44
CA LYS A 190 30.33 -5.49 4.82
C LYS A 190 30.34 -6.55 3.72
N ILE A 191 29.16 -6.94 3.26
CA ILE A 191 29.00 -7.95 2.19
C ILE A 191 29.68 -7.46 0.91
N GLY A 192 29.43 -6.22 0.49
CA GLY A 192 30.05 -5.65 -0.71
C GLY A 192 31.58 -5.60 -0.63
N ARG A 193 32.15 -5.26 0.53
CA ARG A 193 33.59 -5.27 0.75
C ARG A 193 34.17 -6.69 0.68
N ASP A 194 33.56 -7.64 1.37
CA ASP A 194 34.08 -9.00 1.48
C ASP A 194 34.00 -9.71 0.11
N ILE A 195 32.92 -9.50 -0.63
CA ILE A 195 32.75 -9.96 -2.02
C ILE A 195 33.79 -9.28 -2.94
N GLY A 196 33.98 -7.97 -2.82
CA GLY A 196 34.95 -7.21 -3.61
C GLY A 196 36.39 -7.69 -3.42
N ILE A 197 36.79 -7.96 -2.17
CA ILE A 197 38.11 -8.50 -1.84
C ILE A 197 38.29 -9.89 -2.48
N LEU A 198 37.28 -10.76 -2.37
CA LEU A 198 37.33 -12.10 -2.94
C LEU A 198 37.52 -12.07 -4.47
N TYR A 199 36.69 -11.31 -5.19
CA TYR A 199 36.80 -11.20 -6.64
C TYR A 199 38.10 -10.54 -7.09
N GLY A 200 38.54 -9.50 -6.38
CA GLY A 200 39.82 -8.83 -6.67
C GLY A 200 41.01 -9.79 -6.56
N LEU A 201 41.01 -10.65 -5.53
CA LEU A 201 42.07 -11.63 -5.33
C LEU A 201 42.06 -12.70 -6.43
N VAL A 202 40.89 -13.26 -6.77
CA VAL A 202 40.75 -14.26 -7.85
C VAL A 202 41.15 -13.69 -9.21
N ALA A 203 40.71 -12.47 -9.54
CA ALA A 203 41.08 -11.81 -10.80
C ALA A 203 42.59 -11.54 -10.86
N GLY A 204 43.18 -11.05 -9.77
CA GLY A 204 44.63 -10.81 -9.67
C GLY A 204 45.44 -12.10 -9.86
N LEU A 205 45.04 -13.19 -9.21
CA LEU A 205 45.69 -14.50 -9.35
C LEU A 205 45.56 -15.05 -10.78
N THR A 206 44.40 -14.87 -11.41
CA THR A 206 44.16 -15.29 -12.80
C THR A 206 45.08 -14.54 -13.76
N VAL A 207 45.17 -13.21 -13.64
CA VAL A 207 46.08 -12.38 -14.46
C VAL A 207 47.55 -12.76 -14.22
N PHE A 208 47.92 -13.01 -12.97
CA PHE A 208 49.28 -13.42 -12.62
C PHE A 208 49.67 -14.75 -13.26
N VAL A 209 48.81 -15.77 -13.18
CA VAL A 209 49.03 -17.07 -13.85
C VAL A 209 49.09 -16.89 -15.36
N MET A 210 48.22 -16.05 -15.93
CA MET A 210 48.21 -15.77 -17.37
C MET A 210 49.54 -15.14 -17.83
N LEU A 211 50.08 -14.20 -17.06
CA LEU A 211 51.39 -13.59 -17.31
C LEU A 211 52.53 -14.60 -17.22
N LEU A 212 52.55 -15.47 -16.20
CA LEU A 212 53.56 -16.52 -16.07
C LEU A 212 53.57 -17.51 -17.23
N VAL A 213 52.40 -17.79 -17.82
CA VAL A 213 52.30 -18.68 -18.99
C VAL A 213 52.66 -17.95 -20.29
N LEU A 214 52.31 -16.68 -20.41
CA LEU A 214 52.52 -15.90 -21.65
C LEU A 214 53.93 -15.33 -21.78
N LEU A 215 54.56 -14.87 -20.69
CA LEU A 215 55.92 -14.27 -20.72
C LEU A 215 56.99 -15.19 -21.31
N PRO A 216 57.09 -16.47 -20.90
CA PRO A 216 58.07 -17.39 -21.49
C PRO A 216 57.79 -17.65 -22.97
N LYS A 217 56.52 -17.73 -23.37
CA LYS A 217 56.15 -17.93 -24.78
C LYS A 217 56.47 -16.71 -25.63
N LEU A 218 56.32 -15.49 -25.10
CA LEU A 218 56.70 -14.26 -25.79
C LEU A 218 58.22 -14.17 -25.98
N ASN A 219 59.00 -14.51 -24.96
CA ASN A 219 60.46 -14.51 -25.02
C ASN A 219 61.04 -15.58 -25.96
N VAL A 220 60.28 -16.60 -26.34
CA VAL A 220 60.68 -17.62 -27.33
C VAL A 220 60.30 -17.20 -28.76
N ILE A 221 59.38 -16.24 -28.91
CA ILE A 221 58.90 -15.75 -30.20
C ILE A 221 59.65 -14.49 -30.66
N MET A 222 60.26 -13.74 -29.74
CA MET A 222 61.24 -12.67 -30.02
C MET A 222 62.65 -13.24 -30.24
#